data_AF-A0A924SV21-F1
#
_entry.id   AF-A0A924SV21-F1
#
_cell.length_a   1.000
_cell.length_b   1.000
_cell.length_c   1.000
_cell.angle_alpha   90.00
_cell.angle_beta   90.00
_cell.angle_gamma   90.00
#
_symmetry.space_group_name_H-M   'P 1'
#
loop_
_entity.id
_entity.type
_entity.pdbx_description
1 polymer ?
#
loop_
_entity_poly.entity_id
_entity_poly.type
_entity_poly.pdbx_seq_one_letter_code
_entity_poly.pdbx_strand_id
1 'polypeptide(L)'
;MKHSLIRTLLILSHAILMYSCKKQAPPCRGNCASINANGIVRNKLTNAVAPNAQVSLTWVKGALIFAPREVVTTVNSNNDGTFNFTSNLDTTYFTRGYFLSLSANANAEYLVSGFSGFTETRIYAFDPNAFNRILFDIYRKANLKLRLHRILNDNFQSFSISYATVEPNSFIYNYNVQSPQEVTDRNISEINISTIADIFTKIKVEKTFANGTSVTNLDSVKCTANTTSVYDINF
;
A
#
# COMPACT_ATOMS: atom_id res chain seq x y z
N MET A 1 -14.62 -11.98 41.89
CA MET A 1 -14.84 -11.62 40.47
C MET A 1 -13.62 -11.02 39.73
N LYS A 2 -12.39 -11.02 40.29
CA LYS A 2 -11.20 -10.46 39.60
C LYS A 2 -10.40 -11.45 38.74
N HIS A 3 -10.58 -12.76 38.93
CA HIS A 3 -9.82 -13.79 38.18
C HIS A 3 -10.42 -14.18 36.81
N SER A 4 -11.64 -13.74 36.50
CA SER A 4 -12.33 -14.09 35.23
C SER A 4 -11.90 -13.19 34.06
N LEU A 5 -11.71 -11.89 34.29
CA LEU A 5 -11.36 -10.93 33.24
C LEU A 5 -9.94 -11.12 32.64
N ILE A 6 -8.99 -11.63 33.42
CA ILE A 6 -7.60 -11.83 32.97
C ILE A 6 -7.50 -13.01 31.99
N ARG A 7 -8.34 -14.05 32.14
CA ARG A 7 -8.38 -15.19 31.21
C ARG A 7 -9.04 -14.84 29.88
N THR A 8 -10.04 -13.95 29.87
CA THR A 8 -10.70 -13.51 28.63
C THR A 8 -9.79 -12.61 27.77
N LEU A 9 -8.91 -11.81 28.39
CA LEU A 9 -7.95 -10.96 27.67
C LEU A 9 -6.82 -11.76 26.99
N LEU A 10 -6.46 -12.93 27.56
CA LEU A 10 -5.42 -13.82 27.02
C LEU A 10 -5.89 -14.64 25.80
N ILE A 11 -7.19 -14.92 25.69
CA ILE A 11 -7.76 -15.62 24.53
C ILE A 11 -7.91 -14.66 23.34
N LEU A 12 -8.20 -13.38 23.58
CA LEU A 12 -8.37 -12.38 22.52
C LEU A 12 -7.02 -11.93 21.92
N SER A 13 -5.93 -11.96 22.69
CA SER A 13 -4.57 -11.60 22.22
C SER A 13 -3.93 -12.67 21.33
N HIS A 14 -4.36 -13.93 21.40
CA HIS A 14 -3.86 -15.00 20.52
C HIS A 14 -4.53 -14.99 19.13
N ALA A 15 -5.70 -14.38 18.98
CA ALA A 15 -6.38 -14.30 17.67
C ALA A 15 -5.72 -13.28 16.72
N ILE A 16 -4.94 -12.34 17.24
CA ILE A 16 -4.40 -11.21 16.46
C ILE A 16 -2.97 -11.50 15.95
N LEU A 17 -2.31 -12.54 16.45
CA LEU A 17 -0.94 -12.91 16.05
C LEU A 17 -0.84 -13.75 14.77
N MET A 18 -1.96 -14.12 14.14
CA MET A 18 -1.96 -14.99 12.94
C MET A 18 -2.11 -14.25 11.60
N TYR A 19 -2.17 -12.91 11.61
CA TYR A 19 -2.67 -12.16 10.45
C TYR A 19 -1.63 -11.59 9.48
N SER A 20 -0.33 -11.86 9.65
CA SER A 20 0.71 -11.28 8.78
C SER A 20 1.67 -12.29 8.14
N CYS A 21 1.25 -13.55 7.99
CA CYS A 21 1.94 -14.48 7.09
C CYS A 21 1.15 -14.56 5.78
N LYS A 22 1.71 -14.00 4.69
CA LYS A 22 1.25 -14.34 3.34
C LYS A 22 1.40 -15.85 3.20
N LYS A 23 0.28 -16.57 3.19
CA LYS A 23 0.31 -18.02 3.10
C LYS A 23 0.67 -18.41 1.67
N GLN A 24 1.63 -19.30 1.49
CA GLN A 24 1.89 -19.88 0.17
C GLN A 24 0.72 -20.80 -0.19
N ALA A 25 0.24 -20.71 -1.44
CA ALA A 25 -0.75 -21.64 -1.95
C ALA A 25 -0.18 -23.08 -1.89
N PRO A 26 -0.96 -24.07 -1.42
CA PRO A 26 -0.51 -25.44 -1.41
C PRO A 26 -0.21 -25.92 -2.84
N PRO A 27 0.72 -26.87 -3.01
CA PRO A 27 0.99 -27.46 -4.32
C PRO A 27 -0.28 -28.13 -4.85
N CYS A 28 -0.45 -28.12 -6.17
CA CYS A 28 -1.61 -28.77 -6.78
C CYS A 28 -1.56 -30.29 -6.58
N ARG A 29 -2.68 -30.90 -6.16
CA ARG A 29 -2.76 -32.34 -5.82
C ARG A 29 -3.85 -33.12 -6.56
N GLY A 30 -4.63 -32.48 -7.44
CA GLY A 30 -5.78 -33.11 -8.08
C GLY A 30 -6.10 -32.47 -9.44
N ASN A 31 -7.05 -31.54 -9.46
CA ASN A 31 -7.53 -30.89 -10.68
C ASN A 31 -6.57 -29.80 -11.17
N CYS A 32 -5.36 -30.23 -11.52
CA CYS A 32 -4.25 -29.38 -11.91
C CYS A 32 -4.39 -28.90 -13.34
N ALA A 33 -4.36 -27.58 -13.51
CA ALA A 33 -4.28 -26.96 -14.82
C ALA A 33 -3.18 -25.90 -14.83
N SER A 34 -2.47 -25.81 -15.95
CA SER A 34 -1.46 -24.78 -16.15
C SER A 34 -2.13 -23.48 -16.60
N ILE A 35 -1.69 -22.37 -16.01
CA ILE A 35 -2.02 -21.02 -16.48
C ILE A 35 -0.72 -20.32 -16.87
N ASN A 36 -0.74 -19.61 -18.00
CA ASN A 36 0.34 -18.70 -18.37
C ASN A 36 -0.09 -17.27 -18.07
N ALA A 37 0.80 -16.50 -17.45
CA ALA A 37 0.62 -15.08 -17.25
C ALA A 37 1.80 -14.35 -17.91
N ASN A 38 1.48 -13.43 -18.82
CA ASN A 38 2.48 -12.62 -19.50
C ASN A 38 1.99 -11.20 -19.73
N GLY A 39 2.95 -10.28 -19.86
CA GLY A 39 2.63 -8.87 -20.00
C GLY A 39 3.83 -7.96 -19.90
N ILE A 40 3.56 -6.67 -19.71
CA ILE A 40 4.57 -5.62 -19.52
C ILE A 40 4.18 -4.72 -18.36
N VAL A 41 5.19 -4.28 -17.61
CA VAL A 41 5.07 -3.29 -16.54
C VAL A 41 5.78 -2.02 -16.98
N ARG A 42 5.12 -0.87 -16.81
CA ARG A 42 5.67 0.43 -17.19
C ARG A 42 5.37 1.51 -16.17
N ASN A 43 6.19 2.54 -16.19
CA ASN A 43 5.96 3.76 -15.45
C ASN A 43 4.79 4.53 -16.08
N LYS A 44 3.74 4.81 -15.29
CA LYS A 44 2.53 5.50 -15.74
C LYS A 44 2.80 6.89 -16.30
N LEU A 45 3.76 7.61 -15.74
CA LEU A 45 4.04 9.00 -16.06
C LEU A 45 4.86 9.14 -17.34
N THR A 46 5.88 8.28 -17.49
CA THR A 46 6.83 8.39 -18.61
C THR A 46 6.59 7.37 -19.72
N ASN A 47 5.71 6.39 -19.50
CA ASN A 47 5.56 5.19 -20.32
C ASN A 47 6.85 4.35 -20.49
N ALA A 48 7.92 4.68 -19.77
CA ALA A 48 9.15 3.90 -19.77
C ALA A 48 8.91 2.53 -19.14
N VAL A 49 9.62 1.52 -19.62
CA VAL A 49 9.58 0.18 -19.03
C VAL A 49 10.00 0.21 -17.56
N ALA A 50 9.38 -0.64 -16.75
CA ALA A 50 9.66 -0.75 -15.32
C ALA A 50 10.33 -2.09 -15.02
N PRO A 51 11.67 -2.17 -15.07
CA PRO A 51 12.40 -3.39 -14.73
C PRO A 51 12.30 -3.70 -13.24
N ASN A 52 12.45 -4.97 -12.87
CA ASN A 52 12.40 -5.44 -11.47
C ASN A 52 11.09 -5.14 -10.71
N ALA A 53 10.03 -4.74 -11.41
CA ALA A 53 8.72 -4.54 -10.82
C ALA A 53 8.10 -5.89 -10.42
N GLN A 54 7.56 -5.97 -9.21
CA GLN A 54 7.07 -7.23 -8.66
C GLN A 54 5.65 -7.54 -9.14
N VAL A 55 5.45 -8.68 -9.79
CA VAL A 55 4.13 -9.19 -10.22
C VAL A 55 3.82 -10.47 -9.47
N SER A 56 2.61 -10.60 -8.93
CA SER A 56 2.18 -11.79 -8.18
C SER A 56 0.89 -12.36 -8.71
N LEU A 57 0.81 -13.69 -8.74
CA LEU A 57 -0.44 -14.43 -8.92
C LEU A 57 -0.87 -14.97 -7.56
N THR A 58 -2.11 -14.69 -7.16
CA THR A 58 -2.62 -14.97 -5.81
C THR A 58 -4.04 -15.52 -5.87
N TRP A 59 -4.32 -16.55 -5.08
CA TRP A 59 -5.68 -16.97 -4.75
C TRP A 59 -6.28 -16.05 -3.69
N VAL A 60 -7.48 -15.55 -3.92
CA VAL A 60 -8.18 -14.67 -2.98
C VAL A 60 -9.56 -15.24 -2.68
N LYS A 61 -9.90 -15.41 -1.39
CA LYS A 61 -11.18 -15.98 -0.96
C LYS A 61 -12.23 -14.89 -0.73
N GLY A 62 -13.16 -14.73 -1.68
CA GLY A 62 -14.23 -13.73 -1.62
C GLY A 62 -13.75 -12.29 -1.82
N ALA A 63 -14.68 -11.36 -2.10
CA ALA A 63 -14.37 -9.97 -2.47
C ALA A 63 -14.25 -8.99 -1.28
N LEU A 64 -14.17 -9.50 -0.04
CA LEU A 64 -14.15 -8.68 1.17
C LEU A 64 -12.73 -8.17 1.50
N ILE A 65 -12.66 -7.06 2.25
CA ILE A 65 -11.43 -6.33 2.58
C ILE A 65 -10.40 -7.20 3.33
N PHE A 66 -10.86 -8.22 4.08
CA PHE A 66 -10.01 -9.16 4.83
C PHE A 66 -9.98 -10.56 4.20
N ALA A 67 -10.20 -10.67 2.90
CA ALA A 67 -10.17 -11.94 2.19
C ALA A 67 -8.81 -12.63 2.37
N PRO A 68 -8.79 -13.90 2.83
CA PRO A 68 -7.59 -14.72 2.83
C PRO A 68 -6.92 -14.73 1.45
N ARG A 69 -5.60 -14.53 1.44
CA ARG A 69 -4.77 -14.50 0.23
C ARG A 69 -3.74 -15.62 0.31
N GLU A 70 -3.66 -16.44 -0.74
CA GLU A 70 -2.64 -17.48 -0.88
C GLU A 70 -1.80 -17.20 -2.12
N VAL A 71 -0.52 -16.85 -1.93
CA VAL A 71 0.38 -16.52 -3.04
C VAL A 71 0.69 -17.79 -3.82
N VAL A 72 0.42 -17.79 -5.12
CA VAL A 72 0.82 -18.88 -6.02
C VAL A 72 2.28 -18.68 -6.42
N THR A 73 2.58 -17.50 -6.97
CA THR A 73 3.94 -17.14 -7.39
C THR A 73 4.12 -15.64 -7.39
N THR A 74 5.37 -15.22 -7.28
CA THR A 74 5.81 -13.84 -7.40
C THR A 74 7.05 -13.82 -8.29
N VAL A 75 7.03 -12.97 -9.30
CA VAL A 75 8.15 -12.74 -10.22
C VAL A 75 8.48 -11.26 -10.27
N ASN A 76 9.69 -10.95 -10.73
CA ASN A 76 10.06 -9.60 -11.09
C ASN A 76 10.00 -9.46 -12.62
N SER A 77 9.61 -8.29 -13.11
CA SER A 77 9.74 -7.98 -14.53
C SER A 77 11.21 -7.93 -14.96
N ASN A 78 11.44 -8.29 -16.20
CA ASN A 78 12.74 -8.26 -16.86
C ASN A 78 13.22 -6.82 -17.11
N ASN A 79 14.44 -6.68 -17.61
CA ASN A 79 15.04 -5.37 -17.94
C ASN A 79 14.23 -4.56 -18.97
N ASP A 80 13.47 -5.22 -19.84
CA ASP A 80 12.55 -4.61 -20.82
C ASP A 80 11.13 -4.38 -20.26
N GLY A 81 10.94 -4.57 -18.95
CA GLY A 81 9.66 -4.45 -18.25
C GLY A 81 8.70 -5.62 -18.48
N THR A 82 9.04 -6.61 -19.30
CA THR A 82 8.17 -7.76 -19.54
C THR A 82 8.13 -8.72 -18.35
N PHE A 83 7.05 -9.46 -18.19
CA PHE A 83 6.99 -10.63 -17.32
C PHE A 83 6.34 -11.79 -18.07
N ASN A 84 6.79 -13.00 -17.78
CA ASN A 84 6.21 -14.23 -18.31
C ASN A 84 6.48 -15.37 -17.33
N PHE A 85 5.43 -16.03 -16.87
CA PHE A 85 5.55 -17.22 -16.04
C PHE A 85 4.37 -18.17 -16.25
N THR A 86 4.61 -19.43 -15.94
CA THR A 86 3.60 -20.49 -15.94
C THR A 86 3.44 -21.01 -14.52
N SER A 87 2.21 -21.30 -14.11
CA SER A 87 1.90 -21.88 -12.79
C SER A 87 0.89 -23.01 -12.93
N ASN A 88 1.08 -24.06 -12.13
CA ASN A 88 0.12 -25.16 -12.03
C ASN A 88 -0.81 -24.91 -10.85
N LEU A 89 -2.11 -24.90 -11.13
CA LEU A 89 -3.14 -24.49 -10.20
C LEU A 89 -4.13 -25.60 -9.94
N ASP A 90 -4.59 -25.74 -8.69
CA ASP A 90 -5.74 -26.57 -8.38
C ASP A 90 -7.05 -25.81 -8.68
N THR A 91 -7.71 -26.16 -9.77
CA THR A 91 -8.92 -25.47 -10.24
C THR A 91 -10.12 -25.65 -9.31
N THR A 92 -10.08 -26.58 -8.34
CA THR A 92 -11.14 -26.70 -7.31
C THR A 92 -11.23 -25.49 -6.40
N TYR A 93 -10.20 -24.63 -6.37
CA TYR A 93 -10.25 -23.39 -5.61
C TYR A 93 -11.39 -22.47 -6.07
N PHE A 94 -11.68 -22.43 -7.37
CA PHE A 94 -12.80 -21.66 -7.91
C PHE A 94 -14.15 -22.11 -7.30
N THR A 95 -14.38 -23.41 -7.20
CA THR A 95 -15.63 -23.96 -6.62
C THR A 95 -15.70 -23.76 -5.10
N ARG A 96 -14.57 -23.50 -4.44
CA ARG A 96 -14.48 -23.14 -3.01
C ARG A 96 -14.63 -21.64 -2.74
N GLY A 97 -14.99 -20.86 -3.76
CA GLY A 97 -15.22 -19.42 -3.65
C GLY A 97 -13.93 -18.58 -3.68
N TYR A 98 -12.82 -19.14 -4.16
CA TYR A 98 -11.63 -18.36 -4.48
C TYR A 98 -11.70 -17.82 -5.91
N PHE A 99 -11.02 -16.70 -6.14
CA PHE A 99 -10.71 -16.19 -7.47
C PHE A 99 -9.19 -16.00 -7.58
N LEU A 100 -8.66 -16.01 -8.80
CA LEU A 100 -7.26 -15.65 -9.05
C LEU A 100 -7.17 -14.15 -9.26
N SER A 101 -6.14 -13.55 -8.67
CA SER A 101 -5.73 -12.18 -8.92
C SER A 101 -4.28 -12.16 -9.40
N LEU A 102 -4.05 -11.55 -10.55
CA LEU A 102 -2.73 -11.16 -11.03
C LEU A 102 -2.55 -9.67 -10.77
N SER A 103 -1.52 -9.28 -10.03
CA SER A 103 -1.30 -7.88 -9.68
C SER A 103 0.16 -7.46 -9.73
N ALA A 104 0.40 -6.22 -10.15
CA ALA A 104 1.65 -5.53 -9.82
C ALA A 104 1.63 -5.13 -8.33
N ASN A 105 2.78 -5.20 -7.67
CA ASN A 105 2.93 -4.93 -6.25
C ASN A 105 3.95 -3.81 -6.03
N ALA A 106 3.74 -3.01 -4.99
CA ALA A 106 4.74 -2.05 -4.55
C ALA A 106 6.01 -2.79 -4.09
N ASN A 107 7.17 -2.20 -4.36
CA ASN A 107 8.46 -2.72 -3.93
C ASN A 107 9.38 -1.55 -3.51
N ALA A 108 10.69 -1.79 -3.47
CA ALA A 108 11.66 -0.76 -3.09
C ALA A 108 11.72 0.42 -4.09
N GLU A 109 11.45 0.17 -5.38
CA GLU A 109 11.63 1.13 -6.48
C GLU A 109 10.31 1.72 -6.99
N TYR A 110 9.20 1.01 -6.79
CA TYR A 110 7.91 1.36 -7.37
C TYR A 110 6.77 1.34 -6.36
N LEU A 111 5.80 2.21 -6.61
CA LEU A 111 4.50 2.28 -5.95
C LEU A 111 3.40 1.88 -6.92
N VAL A 112 2.34 1.31 -6.36
CA VAL A 112 1.10 1.02 -7.07
C VAL A 112 0.05 2.00 -6.55
N SER A 113 -0.47 2.86 -7.43
CA SER A 113 -1.53 3.81 -7.06
C SER A 113 -2.84 3.39 -7.70
N GLY A 114 -3.78 3.00 -6.86
CA GLY A 114 -5.21 2.95 -7.14
C GLY A 114 -5.93 3.34 -5.85
N PHE A 115 -7.18 3.79 -5.93
CA PHE A 115 -8.04 4.09 -4.77
C PHE A 115 -8.18 2.90 -3.77
N SER A 116 -7.65 1.71 -4.13
CA SER A 116 -7.50 0.51 -3.31
C SER A 116 -6.08 -0.09 -3.29
N GLY A 117 -5.08 0.51 -3.94
CA GLY A 117 -3.70 -0.01 -4.01
C GLY A 117 -3.49 -1.22 -4.92
N PHE A 118 -4.48 -1.61 -5.74
CA PHE A 118 -4.38 -2.78 -6.61
C PHE A 118 -4.49 -2.39 -8.09
N THR A 119 -3.39 -2.52 -8.85
CA THR A 119 -3.47 -2.72 -10.30
C THR A 119 -3.54 -4.22 -10.52
N GLU A 120 -4.75 -4.77 -10.61
CA GLU A 120 -4.96 -6.22 -10.69
C GLU A 120 -5.95 -6.62 -11.79
N THR A 121 -5.74 -7.82 -12.32
CA THR A 121 -6.66 -8.53 -13.21
C THR A 121 -7.14 -9.77 -12.47
N ARG A 122 -8.46 -10.02 -12.48
CA ARG A 122 -9.07 -11.11 -11.71
C ARG A 122 -9.84 -12.05 -12.62
N ILE A 123 -9.84 -13.34 -12.28
CA ILE A 123 -10.75 -14.33 -12.86
C ILE A 123 -11.42 -15.15 -11.79
N TYR A 124 -12.70 -15.45 -11.99
CA TYR A 124 -13.57 -16.18 -11.05
C TYR A 124 -13.86 -17.61 -11.50
N ALA A 125 -13.36 -17.99 -12.68
CA ALA A 125 -13.38 -19.33 -13.21
C ALA A 125 -12.06 -19.57 -13.96
N PHE A 126 -11.73 -20.84 -14.20
CA PHE A 126 -10.50 -21.18 -14.91
C PHE A 126 -10.61 -20.77 -16.39
N ASP A 127 -9.69 -19.91 -16.82
CA ASP A 127 -9.45 -19.56 -18.22
C ASP A 127 -7.93 -19.51 -18.43
N PRO A 128 -7.37 -20.40 -19.28
CA PRO A 128 -5.93 -20.47 -19.50
C PRO A 128 -5.34 -19.21 -20.19
N ASN A 129 -6.17 -18.38 -20.83
CA ASN A 129 -5.74 -17.22 -21.61
C ASN A 129 -6.00 -15.88 -20.90
N ALA A 130 -6.62 -15.89 -19.72
CA ALA A 130 -7.07 -14.68 -19.04
C ALA A 130 -5.96 -13.69 -18.68
N PHE A 131 -4.72 -14.16 -18.55
CA PHE A 131 -3.57 -13.35 -18.16
C PHE A 131 -2.58 -13.17 -19.32
N ASN A 132 -3.08 -13.06 -20.54
CA ASN A 132 -2.27 -12.83 -21.72
C ASN A 132 -2.17 -11.33 -22.04
N ARG A 133 -0.96 -10.84 -22.35
CA ARG A 133 -0.68 -9.44 -22.74
C ARG A 133 -1.19 -8.40 -21.71
N ILE A 134 -1.02 -8.70 -20.43
CA ILE A 134 -1.43 -7.79 -19.36
C ILE A 134 -0.53 -6.57 -19.33
N LEU A 135 -1.11 -5.40 -19.09
CA LEU A 135 -0.40 -4.14 -18.96
C LEU A 135 -0.57 -3.62 -17.54
N PHE A 136 0.53 -3.50 -16.81
CA PHE A 136 0.54 -2.86 -15.50
C PHE A 136 1.19 -1.48 -15.58
N ASP A 137 0.43 -0.46 -15.20
CA ASP A 137 0.96 0.86 -14.95
C ASP A 137 1.28 1.01 -13.45
N ILE A 138 2.52 1.39 -13.16
CA ILE A 138 3.01 1.67 -11.80
C ILE A 138 3.75 3.00 -11.78
N TYR A 139 4.13 3.47 -10.59
CA TYR A 139 4.81 4.74 -10.42
C TYR A 139 6.19 4.50 -9.83
N ARG A 140 7.19 5.25 -10.30
CA ARG A 140 8.48 5.24 -9.64
C ARG A 140 8.35 5.88 -8.26
N LYS A 141 8.89 5.22 -7.25
CA LYS A 141 8.87 5.67 -5.87
C LYS A 141 9.83 6.82 -5.67
N ALA A 142 9.45 7.76 -4.82
CA ALA A 142 10.31 8.78 -4.23
C ALA A 142 10.12 8.79 -2.71
N ASN A 143 11.10 9.33 -2.01
CA ASN A 143 11.07 9.43 -0.55
C ASN A 143 10.86 10.90 -0.17
N LEU A 144 9.90 11.14 0.72
CA LEU A 144 9.62 12.44 1.31
C LEU A 144 9.78 12.33 2.82
N LYS A 145 10.54 13.25 3.40
CA LYS A 145 10.71 13.40 4.85
C LYS A 145 10.04 14.68 5.29
N LEU A 146 8.99 14.58 6.10
CA LEU A 146 8.39 15.74 6.76
C LEU A 146 9.14 16.01 8.04
N ARG A 147 9.69 17.20 8.20
CA ARG A 147 10.34 17.65 9.42
C ARG A 147 9.42 18.51 10.23
N LEU A 148 9.17 18.13 11.47
CA LEU A 148 8.23 18.80 12.36
C LEU A 148 9.00 19.67 13.35
N HIS A 149 8.74 20.98 13.30
CA HIS A 149 9.34 21.98 14.17
C HIS A 149 8.26 22.54 15.09
N ARG A 150 8.21 22.00 16.32
CA ARG A 150 7.23 22.42 17.31
C ARG A 150 7.57 23.81 17.86
N ILE A 151 6.58 24.70 17.90
CA ILE A 151 6.61 25.99 18.57
C ILE A 151 6.04 25.80 19.99
N LEU A 152 6.88 25.92 21.01
CA LEU A 152 6.53 25.54 22.39
C LEU A 152 5.41 26.35 23.04
N ASN A 153 5.15 27.56 22.53
CA ASN A 153 4.12 28.46 23.05
C ASN A 153 2.78 28.31 22.32
N ASP A 154 2.65 27.31 21.44
CA ASP A 154 1.49 27.16 20.60
C ASP A 154 0.37 26.37 21.30
N ASN A 155 -0.79 27.01 21.45
CA ASN A 155 -1.96 26.45 22.14
C ASN A 155 -2.98 25.92 21.13
N PHE A 156 -2.75 24.71 20.64
CA PHE A 156 -3.66 24.01 19.75
C PHE A 156 -4.45 22.91 20.47
N GLN A 157 -5.66 22.64 19.98
CA GLN A 157 -6.46 21.48 20.36
C GLN A 157 -6.06 20.25 19.55
N SER A 158 -5.93 20.38 18.22
CA SER A 158 -5.50 19.27 17.37
C SER A 158 -4.61 19.73 16.23
N PHE A 159 -3.77 18.82 15.74
CA PHE A 159 -2.90 19.05 14.59
C PHE A 159 -2.82 17.77 13.76
N SER A 160 -2.96 17.91 12.44
CA SER A 160 -2.89 16.78 11.53
C SER A 160 -2.15 17.13 10.24
N ILE A 161 -1.50 16.11 9.68
CA ILE A 161 -0.84 16.18 8.39
C ILE A 161 -1.34 15.04 7.53
N SER A 162 -1.75 15.41 6.31
CA SER A 162 -2.12 14.47 5.27
C SER A 162 -1.47 14.87 3.95
N TYR A 163 -1.39 13.93 3.01
CA TYR A 163 -0.75 14.15 1.72
C TYR A 163 -1.52 13.48 0.60
N ALA A 164 -1.37 14.01 -0.62
CA ALA A 164 -1.95 13.46 -1.83
C ALA A 164 -0.91 13.49 -2.96
N THR A 165 -0.91 12.46 -3.81
CA THR A 165 0.11 12.28 -4.85
C THR A 165 -0.52 12.35 -6.24
N VAL A 166 -1.25 11.30 -6.65
CA VAL A 166 -1.89 11.22 -7.97
C VAL A 166 -3.24 11.92 -7.99
N GLU A 167 -4.09 11.62 -7.01
CA GLU A 167 -5.43 12.18 -6.93
C GLU A 167 -5.42 13.42 -6.05
N PRO A 168 -5.63 14.62 -6.63
CA PRO A 168 -5.37 15.88 -5.95
C PRO A 168 -6.23 16.15 -4.70
N ASN A 169 -7.28 15.36 -4.47
CA ASN A 169 -8.24 15.52 -3.37
C ASN A 169 -8.38 14.26 -2.50
N SER A 170 -7.60 13.21 -2.75
CA SER A 170 -7.61 11.97 -1.96
C SER A 170 -6.42 11.98 -1.02
N PHE A 171 -6.62 12.53 0.17
CA PHE A 171 -5.57 12.70 1.17
C PHE A 171 -5.40 11.45 2.05
N ILE A 172 -4.17 10.98 2.16
CA ILE A 172 -3.76 9.91 3.07
C ILE A 172 -3.29 10.56 4.37
N TYR A 173 -3.89 10.16 5.50
CA TYR A 173 -3.53 10.66 6.83
C TYR A 173 -2.21 10.03 7.31
N ASN A 174 -1.23 10.86 7.65
CA ASN A 174 0.06 10.39 8.16
C ASN A 174 0.28 10.65 9.64
N TYR A 175 -0.24 11.78 10.11
CA TYR A 175 0.04 12.26 11.46
C TYR A 175 -1.17 12.98 12.00
N ASN A 176 -1.51 12.70 13.25
CA ASN A 176 -2.62 13.29 13.94
C ASN A 176 -2.32 13.27 15.44
N VAL A 177 -2.47 14.43 16.08
CA VAL A 177 -2.45 14.58 17.53
C VAL A 177 -3.68 15.37 17.96
N GLN A 178 -4.28 14.96 19.08
CA GLN A 178 -5.50 15.54 19.65
C GLN A 178 -5.22 16.39 20.90
N SER A 179 -3.95 16.61 21.21
CA SER A 179 -3.53 17.55 22.25
C SER A 179 -2.03 17.89 22.12
N PRO A 180 -1.58 19.05 22.66
CA PRO A 180 -0.16 19.38 22.74
C PRO A 180 0.67 18.43 23.61
N GLN A 181 0.02 17.70 24.52
CA GLN A 181 0.63 16.73 25.43
C GLN A 181 0.91 15.37 24.74
N GLU A 182 0.14 15.01 23.71
CA GLU A 182 0.37 13.82 22.87
C GLU A 182 1.62 13.93 22.00
N VAL A 183 2.12 15.15 21.79
CA VAL A 183 3.48 15.37 21.30
C VAL A 183 4.44 15.13 22.48
N THR A 184 4.45 13.90 22.99
CA THR A 184 5.07 13.52 24.27
C THR A 184 6.55 13.22 24.16
N ASP A 185 7.18 13.49 23.02
CA ASP A 185 8.62 13.41 22.93
C ASP A 185 9.15 14.46 21.96
N ARG A 186 10.28 15.09 22.30
CA ARG A 186 11.00 16.03 21.43
C ARG A 186 11.53 15.36 20.14
N ASN A 187 11.21 14.08 19.93
CA ASN A 187 11.87 13.14 19.02
C ASN A 187 11.03 12.68 17.82
N ILE A 188 9.71 12.97 17.74
CA ILE A 188 9.00 12.84 16.44
C ILE A 188 9.24 14.13 15.65
N SER A 189 10.49 14.32 15.25
CA SER A 189 10.92 15.42 14.39
C SER A 189 10.81 15.07 12.91
N GLU A 190 10.66 13.79 12.56
CA GLU A 190 10.70 13.34 11.17
C GLU A 190 9.64 12.26 10.88
N ILE A 191 8.82 12.47 9.84
CA ILE A 191 7.90 11.47 9.28
C ILE A 191 8.41 11.11 7.89
N ASN A 192 8.71 9.84 7.66
CA ASN A 192 9.11 9.33 6.35
C ASN A 192 7.89 8.83 5.58
N ILE A 193 7.69 9.35 4.37
CA ILE A 193 6.59 9.04 3.47
C ILE A 193 7.16 8.49 2.16
N SER A 194 6.55 7.41 1.66
CA SER A 194 6.75 6.96 0.30
C SER A 194 5.77 7.66 -0.62
N THR A 195 6.26 8.38 -1.61
CA THR A 195 5.46 9.12 -2.59
C THR A 195 5.92 8.79 -4.02
N ILE A 196 5.34 9.46 -5.01
CA ILE A 196 5.64 9.26 -6.41
C ILE A 196 6.69 10.27 -6.88
N ALA A 197 7.67 9.78 -7.63
CA ALA A 197 8.70 10.60 -8.22
C ALA A 197 8.16 11.49 -9.35
N ASP A 198 8.80 12.63 -9.50
CA ASP A 198 8.68 13.59 -10.60
C ASP A 198 7.31 14.27 -10.73
N ILE A 199 6.44 14.11 -9.72
CA ILE A 199 5.20 14.88 -9.55
C ILE A 199 5.21 15.63 -8.22
N PHE A 200 4.31 16.60 -8.12
CA PHE A 200 4.07 17.32 -6.87
C PHE A 200 3.26 16.47 -5.91
N THR A 201 3.82 16.23 -4.73
CA THR A 201 3.10 15.69 -3.58
C THR A 201 2.46 16.86 -2.85
N LYS A 202 1.12 16.91 -2.81
CA LYS A 202 0.39 17.90 -2.02
C LYS A 202 0.45 17.53 -0.55
N ILE A 203 0.64 18.54 0.30
CA ILE A 203 0.70 18.39 1.75
C ILE A 203 -0.39 19.30 2.33
N LYS A 204 -1.29 18.71 3.11
CA LYS A 204 -2.31 19.43 3.86
C LYS A 204 -1.95 19.36 5.34
N VAL A 205 -1.75 20.53 5.93
CA VAL A 205 -1.55 20.72 7.35
C VAL A 205 -2.79 21.39 7.92
N GLU A 206 -3.43 20.75 8.89
CA GLU A 206 -4.63 21.29 9.54
C GLU A 206 -4.38 21.40 11.04
N LYS A 207 -4.68 22.57 11.59
CA LYS A 207 -4.47 22.88 12.99
C LYS A 207 -5.72 23.52 13.56
N THR A 208 -6.24 22.95 14.63
CA THR A 208 -7.39 23.47 15.36
C THR A 208 -6.90 24.04 16.69
N PHE A 209 -7.23 25.29 16.96
CA PHE A 209 -6.84 26.01 18.18
C PHE A 209 -7.81 25.72 19.33
N ALA A 210 -7.39 26.02 20.57
CA ALA A 210 -8.22 25.79 21.77
C ALA A 210 -9.58 26.54 21.75
N ASN A 211 -9.69 27.61 20.96
CA ASN A 211 -10.94 28.35 20.74
C ASN A 211 -11.87 27.70 19.70
N GLY A 212 -11.50 26.54 19.15
CA GLY A 212 -12.26 25.81 18.13
C GLY A 212 -12.04 26.29 16.69
N THR A 213 -11.26 27.34 16.45
CA THR A 213 -10.92 27.79 15.09
C THR A 213 -9.90 26.86 14.44
N SER A 214 -10.07 26.58 13.14
CA SER A 214 -9.12 25.75 12.38
C SER A 214 -8.46 26.55 11.27
N VAL A 215 -7.15 26.35 11.11
CA VAL A 215 -6.37 26.85 9.98
C VAL A 215 -5.90 25.66 9.16
N THR A 216 -6.11 25.75 7.85
CA THR A 216 -5.60 24.77 6.87
C THR A 216 -4.55 25.45 6.02
N ASN A 217 -3.37 24.83 5.92
CA ASN A 217 -2.33 25.19 4.95
C ASN A 217 -2.18 24.06 3.93
N LEU A 218 -2.18 24.43 2.65
CA LEU A 218 -1.97 23.53 1.52
C LEU A 218 -0.71 23.98 0.78
N ASP A 219 0.25 23.07 0.67
CA ASP A 219 1.46 23.27 -0.13
C ASP A 219 1.74 22.02 -0.97
N SER A 220 2.80 22.05 -1.76
CA SER A 220 3.26 20.91 -2.51
C SER A 220 4.77 20.88 -2.67
N VAL A 221 5.33 19.67 -2.65
CA VAL A 221 6.76 19.44 -2.87
C VAL A 221 6.94 18.48 -4.04
N LYS A 222 7.83 18.83 -4.97
CA LYS A 222 8.21 17.91 -6.05
C LYS A 222 9.27 16.94 -5.52
N CYS A 223 8.95 15.65 -5.54
CA CYS A 223 9.85 14.59 -5.08
C CYS A 223 10.55 13.94 -6.28
N THR A 224 11.80 13.47 -6.11
CA THR A 224 12.53 12.76 -7.18
C THR A 224 12.94 11.36 -6.74
N ALA A 225 13.14 10.44 -7.69
CA ALA A 225 13.25 9.01 -7.41
C ALA A 225 14.51 8.55 -6.65
N ASN A 226 15.53 9.40 -6.54
CA ASN A 226 16.84 9.01 -6.01
C ASN A 226 17.29 9.86 -4.81
N THR A 227 16.52 10.86 -4.43
CA THR A 227 16.84 11.75 -3.32
C THR A 227 15.66 11.78 -2.36
N THR A 228 15.94 11.84 -1.07
CA THR A 228 14.91 12.17 -0.09
C THR A 228 14.64 13.66 -0.14
N SER A 229 13.45 14.04 -0.62
CA SER A 229 12.97 15.41 -0.47
C SER A 229 12.64 15.66 1.00
N VAL A 230 12.93 16.87 1.47
CA VAL A 230 12.61 17.30 2.83
C VAL A 230 11.60 18.43 2.76
N TYR A 231 10.58 18.37 3.62
CA TYR A 231 9.57 19.41 3.75
C TYR A 231 9.40 19.77 5.22
N ASP A 232 9.73 21.01 5.58
CA ASP A 232 9.68 21.51 6.95
C ASP A 232 8.29 22.07 7.28
N ILE A 233 7.76 21.65 8.43
CA ILE A 233 6.46 22.06 8.95
C ILE A 233 6.66 22.66 10.33
N ASN A 234 6.38 23.95 10.44
CA ASN A 234 6.31 24.63 11.73
C ASN A 234 4.89 24.48 12.28
N PHE A 235 4.75 24.04 13.53
CA PHE A 235 3.44 23.83 14.15
C PHE A 235 3.43 24.04 15.65
#